data_AF-A0A534VC41-F1
#
_entry.id   AF-A0A534VC41-F1
#
_cell.length_a   1.000
_cell.length_b   1.000
_cell.length_c   1.000
_cell.angle_alpha   90.00
_cell.angle_beta   90.00
_cell.angle_gamma   90.00
#
_symmetry.space_group_name_H-M   'P 1'
#
loop_
_entity.id
_entity.type
_entity.pdbx_description
1 polymer ?
#
loop_
_entity_poly.entity_id
_entity_poly.type
_entity_poly.pdbx_seq_one_letter_code
_entity_poly.pdbx_strand_id
1 'polypeptide(L)'
;RKSLKAMQDRIRMRTKRTRGDSLAKIIVELNPTLRGWFNYFKQAHPNTFIWMDSFVRRRLRAILRKQEKRPGMGVCREDHQRWPTKFFAAQGLFTMDTAWKLASQSR
;
A
#
# COMPACT_ATOMS: atom_id res chain seq x y z
N ARG A 1 -1.75 14.28 13.82
CA ARG A 1 -2.50 14.13 12.53
C ARG A 1 -1.72 14.60 11.30
N LYS A 2 -0.84 15.63 11.37
CA LYS A 2 -0.07 16.14 10.21
C LYS A 2 0.83 15.07 9.53
N SER A 3 1.48 14.20 10.31
CA SER A 3 2.39 13.16 9.80
C SER A 3 1.70 12.09 8.93
N LEU A 4 0.50 11.65 9.30
CA LEU A 4 -0.29 10.70 8.50
C LEU A 4 -0.65 11.28 7.14
N LYS A 5 -1.09 12.54 7.12
CA LYS A 5 -1.43 13.24 5.87
C LYS A 5 -0.19 13.39 4.98
N ALA A 6 0.94 13.80 5.53
CA ALA A 6 2.20 13.91 4.80
C ALA A 6 2.63 12.56 4.18
N MET A 7 2.47 11.46 4.91
CA MET A 7 2.73 10.11 4.38
C MET A 7 1.80 9.75 3.23
N GLN A 8 0.50 10.01 3.38
CA GLN A 8 -0.46 9.77 2.32
C GLN A 8 -0.16 10.58 1.06
N ASP A 9 0.24 11.84 1.23
CA ASP A 9 0.60 12.71 0.11
C ASP A 9 1.88 12.20 -0.58
N ARG A 10 2.88 11.73 0.17
CA ARG A 10 4.06 11.07 -0.39
C ARG A 10 3.69 9.81 -1.17
N ILE A 11 2.83 8.96 -0.63
CA ILE A 11 2.32 7.78 -1.34
C ILE A 11 1.55 8.20 -2.61
N ARG A 12 0.70 9.23 -2.56
CA ARG A 12 -0.06 9.73 -3.71
C ARG A 12 0.86 10.20 -4.83
N MET A 13 1.91 10.94 -4.49
CA MET A 13 2.90 11.43 -5.45
C MET A 13 3.64 10.28 -6.14
N ARG A 14 3.98 9.21 -5.40
CA ARG A 14 4.66 8.03 -5.95
C ARG A 14 3.72 7.12 -6.74
N THR A 15 2.46 7.01 -6.33
CA THR A 15 1.41 6.17 -6.94
C THR A 15 0.53 6.93 -7.93
N LYS A 16 1.09 7.86 -8.73
CA LYS A 16 0.29 8.55 -9.76
C LYS A 16 -0.32 7.53 -10.72
N ARG A 17 -1.61 7.71 -11.01
CA ARG A 17 -2.42 6.73 -11.78
C ARG A 17 -2.02 6.67 -13.26
N THR A 18 -1.35 7.70 -13.76
CA THR A 18 -0.88 7.83 -15.15
C THR A 18 0.52 7.24 -15.36
N ARG A 19 1.14 6.63 -14.34
CA ARG A 19 2.45 5.99 -14.51
C ARG A 19 2.31 4.72 -15.34
N GLY A 20 3.09 4.62 -16.42
CA GLY A 20 3.23 3.42 -17.24
C GLY A 20 4.19 2.37 -16.68
N ASP A 21 4.67 2.56 -15.43
CA ASP A 21 5.57 1.63 -14.77
C ASP A 21 4.86 0.31 -14.40
N SER A 22 5.61 -0.80 -14.39
CA SER A 22 5.09 -2.09 -13.92
C SER A 22 4.74 -2.04 -12.43
N LEU A 23 3.77 -2.86 -12.01
CA LEU A 23 3.36 -2.95 -10.60
C LEU A 23 4.54 -3.27 -9.67
N ALA A 24 5.39 -4.23 -10.06
CA ALA A 24 6.58 -4.61 -9.31
C ALA A 24 7.52 -3.42 -9.09
N LYS A 25 7.78 -2.61 -10.13
CA LYS A 25 8.62 -1.41 -10.01
C LYS A 25 8.03 -0.40 -9.04
N ILE A 26 6.72 -0.17 -9.10
CA ILE A 26 6.01 0.73 -8.17
C ILE A 26 6.13 0.22 -6.74
N ILE A 27 5.98 -1.10 -6.51
CA ILE A 27 6.12 -1.70 -5.18
C ILE A 27 7.54 -1.54 -4.65
N VAL A 28 8.57 -1.78 -5.48
CA VAL A 28 9.98 -1.60 -5.11
C VAL A 28 10.25 -0.13 -4.73
N GLU A 29 9.72 0.85 -5.45
CA GLU A 29 9.85 2.28 -5.09
C GLU A 29 9.12 2.63 -3.79
N LEU A 30 7.99 1.99 -3.50
CA LEU A 30 7.18 2.28 -2.32
C LEU A 30 7.75 1.66 -1.05
N ASN A 31 8.30 0.46 -1.14
CA ASN A 31 8.74 -0.33 0.01
C ASN A 31 9.70 0.43 0.95
N PRO A 32 10.73 1.16 0.48
CA PRO A 32 11.60 1.96 1.36
C PRO A 32 10.83 3.05 2.12
N THR A 33 9.87 3.70 1.46
CA THR A 33 9.04 4.74 2.08
C THR A 33 8.14 4.14 3.16
N LEU A 34 7.52 2.99 2.88
CA LEU A 34 6.68 2.28 3.86
C LEU A 34 7.50 1.79 5.05
N ARG A 35 8.67 1.19 4.82
CA ARG A 35 9.58 0.72 5.89
C ARG A 35 10.06 1.87 6.77
N GLY A 36 10.53 2.97 6.17
CA GLY A 36 11.00 4.14 6.94
C GLY A 36 9.89 4.73 7.79
N TRP A 37 8.68 4.83 7.24
CA TRP A 37 7.52 5.30 8.00
C TRP A 37 7.12 4.34 9.12
N PHE A 38 7.11 3.03 8.87
CA PHE A 38 6.82 2.02 9.89
C PHE A 38 7.83 2.07 11.04
N ASN A 39 9.14 2.14 10.74
CA ASN A 39 10.18 2.21 11.77
C ASN A 39 10.03 3.46 12.65
N TYR A 40 9.66 4.59 12.05
CA TYR A 40 9.40 5.83 12.80
C TYR A 40 8.14 5.73 13.67
N PHE A 41 7.06 5.15 13.14
CA PHE A 41 5.77 5.03 13.81
C PHE A 41 5.53 3.67 14.47
N LYS A 42 6.57 2.90 14.80
CA LYS A 42 6.45 1.52 15.32
C LYS A 42 5.59 1.39 16.59
N GLN A 43 5.50 2.47 17.37
CA GLN A 43 4.71 2.56 18.61
C GLN A 43 3.27 3.06 18.37
N ALA A 44 2.87 3.32 17.12
CA ALA A 44 1.53 3.77 16.80
C ALA A 44 0.49 2.67 17.00
N HIS A 45 -0.78 3.07 17.14
CA HIS A 45 -1.90 2.15 17.31
C HIS A 45 -2.04 1.18 16.11
N PRO A 46 -2.32 -0.12 16.31
CA PRO A 46 -2.39 -1.13 15.25
C PRO A 46 -3.29 -0.77 14.07
N ASN A 47 -4.46 -0.19 14.36
CA ASN A 47 -5.42 0.29 13.35
C ASN A 47 -4.81 1.27 12.33
N THR A 48 -3.78 2.02 12.73
CA THR A 48 -3.07 2.94 11.83
C THR A 48 -2.39 2.19 10.70
N PHE A 49 -1.76 1.06 11.00
CA PHE A 49 -1.04 0.23 10.02
C PHE A 49 -2.03 -0.43 9.06
N ILE A 50 -3.11 -1.01 9.57
CA ILE A 50 -4.16 -1.63 8.76
C ILE A 50 -4.78 -0.62 7.78
N TRP A 51 -5.07 0.59 8.25
CA TRP A 51 -5.62 1.64 7.41
C TRP A 51 -4.63 2.13 6.36
N MET A 52 -3.35 2.30 6.72
CA MET A 52 -2.30 2.69 5.78
C MET A 52 -2.07 1.62 4.70
N ASP A 53 -1.96 0.35 5.08
CA ASP A 53 -1.80 -0.75 4.14
C ASP A 53 -3.01 -0.84 3.19
N SER A 54 -4.22 -0.61 3.71
CA SER A 54 -5.44 -0.59 2.90
C SER A 54 -5.47 0.58 1.93
N PHE A 55 -4.98 1.76 2.35
CA PHE A 55 -4.81 2.92 1.49
C PHE A 55 -3.83 2.62 0.34
N VAL A 56 -2.67 2.02 0.63
CA VAL A 56 -1.67 1.64 -0.39
C VAL A 56 -2.26 0.63 -1.38
N ARG A 57 -2.88 -0.46 -0.89
CA ARG A 57 -3.51 -1.47 -1.76
C ARG A 57 -4.57 -0.88 -2.67
N ARG A 58 -5.41 0.03 -2.16
CA ARG A 58 -6.41 0.73 -2.98
C ARG A 58 -5.78 1.53 -4.12
N ARG A 59 -4.64 2.20 -3.86
CA ARG A 59 -3.91 2.96 -4.89
C ARG A 59 -3.34 2.04 -5.97
N LEU A 60 -2.75 0.92 -5.57
CA LEU A 60 -2.22 -0.07 -6.50
C LEU A 60 -3.31 -0.67 -7.39
N ARG A 61 -4.48 -1.02 -6.83
CA ARG A 61 -5.65 -1.45 -7.62
C ARG A 61 -6.10 -0.40 -8.62
N ALA A 62 -6.14 0.87 -8.22
CA ALA A 62 -6.51 1.96 -9.12
C ALA A 62 -5.54 2.14 -10.30
N ILE A 63 -4.24 1.88 -10.09
CA ILE A 63 -3.22 1.88 -11.14
C ILE A 63 -3.45 0.71 -12.09
N LEU A 64 -3.56 -0.51 -11.56
CA LEU A 64 -3.80 -1.72 -12.37
C LEU A 64 -5.05 -1.59 -13.22
N ARG A 65 -6.15 -1.09 -12.63
CA ARG A 65 -7.40 -0.84 -13.35
C ARG A 65 -7.23 0.17 -14.49
N LYS A 66 -6.40 1.21 -14.30
CA LYS A 66 -6.08 2.17 -15.37
C LYS A 66 -5.22 1.54 -16.46
N GLN A 67 -4.25 0.69 -16.10
CA GLN A 67 -3.42 -0.05 -17.04
C GLN A 67 -4.26 -1.01 -17.89
N GLU A 68 -5.30 -1.61 -17.32
CA GLU A 68 -6.32 -2.41 -18.04
C GLU A 68 -7.31 -1.56 -18.87
N LYS A 69 -7.08 -0.25 -19.00
CA LYS A 69 -7.97 0.71 -19.71
C LYS A 69 -9.40 0.75 -19.17
N ARG A 70 -9.64 0.30 -17.93
CA ARG A 70 -10.96 0.35 -17.29
C ARG A 70 -11.17 1.69 -16.55
N PRO A 71 -12.34 2.34 -16.69
CA PRO A 71 -12.68 3.53 -15.91
C PRO A 71 -12.90 3.18 -14.42
N GLY A 72 -12.77 4.17 -13.53
CA GLY A 72 -13.02 4.02 -12.09
C GLY A 72 -11.78 3.86 -11.21
N MET A 73 -12.00 3.68 -9.90
CA MET A 73 -10.96 3.81 -8.85
C MET A 73 -10.49 2.48 -8.22
N GLY A 74 -10.86 1.32 -8.78
CA GLY A 74 -10.39 0.03 -8.27
C GLY A 74 -11.05 -0.41 -6.95
N VAL A 75 -12.28 0.08 -6.69
CA VAL A 75 -13.01 -0.11 -5.42
C VAL A 75 -14.11 -1.18 -5.55
N CYS A 76 -14.32 -1.73 -6.74
CA CYS A 76 -15.40 -2.68 -6.97
C CYS A 76 -15.05 -4.05 -6.36
N ARG A 77 -16.08 -4.84 -6.03
CA ARG A 77 -15.91 -6.21 -5.52
C ARG A 77 -15.07 -7.07 -6.46
N GLU A 78 -15.29 -6.94 -7.76
CA GLU A 78 -14.48 -7.61 -8.78
C GLU A 78 -12.98 -7.31 -8.67
N ASP A 79 -12.59 -6.05 -8.43
CA ASP A 79 -11.18 -5.67 -8.29
C ASP A 79 -10.55 -6.28 -7.03
N HIS A 80 -11.36 -6.42 -5.98
CA HIS A 80 -10.93 -7.06 -4.73
C HIS A 80 -10.76 -8.58 -4.92
N GLN A 81 -11.58 -9.21 -5.76
CA GLN A 81 -11.43 -10.62 -6.14
C GLN A 81 -10.26 -10.84 -7.08
N ARG A 82 -10.04 -9.94 -8.05
CA ARG A 82 -8.95 -10.03 -9.04
C ARG A 82 -7.59 -9.74 -8.42
N TRP A 83 -7.52 -8.76 -7.52
CA TRP A 83 -6.30 -8.37 -6.81
C TRP A 83 -6.49 -8.48 -5.29
N PRO A 84 -6.51 -9.73 -4.76
CA PRO A 84 -6.61 -9.96 -3.33
C PRO A 84 -5.33 -9.49 -2.61
N THR A 85 -5.38 -9.38 -1.29
CA THR A 85 -4.20 -9.00 -0.49
C THR A 85 -2.99 -9.90 -0.76
N LYS A 86 -3.22 -11.20 -0.96
CA LYS A 86 -2.19 -12.19 -1.30
C LYS A 86 -1.47 -11.89 -2.62
N PHE A 87 -2.16 -11.31 -3.60
CA PHE A 87 -1.55 -10.92 -4.88
C PHE A 87 -0.46 -9.87 -4.66
N PHE A 88 -0.76 -8.81 -3.89
CA PHE A 88 0.24 -7.79 -3.59
C PHE A 88 1.39 -8.31 -2.71
N ALA A 89 1.11 -9.23 -1.79
CA ALA A 89 2.14 -9.88 -0.98
C ALA A 89 3.10 -10.70 -1.86
N ALA A 90 2.58 -11.46 -2.84
CA ALA A 90 3.39 -12.21 -3.80
C ALA A 90 4.27 -11.30 -4.68
N GLN A 91 3.85 -10.05 -4.91
CA GLN A 91 4.63 -9.04 -5.62
C GLN A 91 5.65 -8.32 -4.71
N GLY A 92 5.80 -8.76 -3.46
CA GLY A 92 6.79 -8.21 -2.51
C GLY A 92 6.36 -6.92 -1.83
N LEU A 93 5.05 -6.61 -1.77
CA LEU A 93 4.57 -5.43 -1.04
C LEU A 93 4.83 -5.56 0.46
N PHE A 94 5.57 -4.61 1.02
CA PHE A 94 5.75 -4.51 2.46
C PHE A 94 4.41 -4.18 3.14
N THR A 95 3.99 -5.05 4.07
CA THR A 95 2.75 -4.90 4.85
C THR A 95 3.09 -4.59 6.30
N MET A 96 2.65 -3.42 6.77
CA MET A 96 2.95 -2.93 8.12
C MET A 96 2.24 -3.74 9.21
N ASP A 97 1.01 -4.18 8.96
CA ASP A 97 0.26 -5.06 9.87
C ASP A 97 1.04 -6.35 10.18
N THR A 98 1.60 -6.99 9.14
CA THR A 98 2.42 -8.20 9.29
C THR A 98 3.70 -7.91 10.07
N ALA A 99 4.40 -6.82 9.75
CA ALA A 99 5.61 -6.43 10.46
C ALA A 99 5.35 -6.12 11.95
N TRP A 100 4.23 -5.47 12.26
CA TRP A 100 3.81 -5.18 13.63
C TRP A 100 3.50 -6.46 14.41
N LYS A 101 2.76 -7.39 13.81
CA LYS A 101 2.45 -8.70 14.42
C LYS A 101 3.72 -9.48 14.75
N LEU A 102 4.67 -9.57 13.81
CA LEU A 102 5.96 -10.23 14.03
C LEU A 102 6.75 -9.57 15.18
N ALA A 103 6.76 -8.24 15.24
CA ALA A 103 7.41 -7.51 16.32
C ALA A 103 6.72 -7.73 17.69
N SER A 104 5.40 -7.88 17.72
CA SER A 104 4.64 -8.15 18.95
C SER A 104 4.78 -9.58 19.47
N GLN A 105 5.04 -10.56 18.59
CA GLN A 105 5.15 -11.98 18.93
C GLN A 105 6.52 -12.36 19.50
N SER A 106 7.52 -11.50 19.37
CA SER A 106 8.88 -11.74 19.88
C SER A 106 9.04 -11.36 21.37
N ARG A 107 7.95 -11.37 22.15
CA ARG A 107 7.92 -10.93 23.54
C ARG A 107 7.30 -11.99 24.44
#